data_AF-A0A6A5GDQ3-F1
#
_entry.id   AF-A0A6A5GDQ3-F1
#
_cell.length_a   1.000
_cell.length_b   1.000
_cell.length_c   1.000
_cell.angle_alpha   90.00
_cell.angle_beta   90.00
_cell.angle_gamma   90.00
#
_symmetry.space_group_name_H-M   'P 1'
#
loop_
_entity.id
_entity.type
_entity.pdbx_description
1 polymer ?
#
loop_
_entity_poly.entity_id
_entity_poly.type
_entity_poly.pdbx_seq_one_letter_code
_entity_poly.pdbx_strand_id
1 'polypeptide(L)'
;MKPLIVILLISISLTSILCRDGVPFDYLMFTTIYPVAVCRADDDSVPESCEIPDGTPQWSIHGLWPNFENGSYPQNCHGTPKHFDENLIKSIEDRLIKIWPNLYPKKTIQSFWKHEYDKHGTCAQSEKLFESELAYFTEVMKVFDSIDVAGALKSIGPSDKNIGGIDLKNSLAGVLEGKSFEFNCLRDKKTKQYLLGDIRICLNKDLTLRDCPGHHVDSHLNRVSRFERSTRKGQRGQPPLPSFQVSRVY
;
A
#
# COMPACT_ATOMS: atom_id res chain seq x y z
N MET A 1 -36.23 -68.41 -1.14
CA MET A 1 -35.14 -67.46 -1.47
C MET A 1 -35.69 -66.06 -1.26
N LYS A 2 -35.23 -65.32 -0.24
CA LYS A 2 -35.60 -63.91 -0.02
C LYS A 2 -34.39 -63.06 -0.45
N PRO A 3 -34.57 -61.99 -1.25
CA PRO A 3 -33.45 -61.19 -1.70
C PRO A 3 -32.94 -60.33 -0.53
N LEU A 4 -31.64 -60.37 -0.28
CA LEU A 4 -30.98 -59.44 0.64
C LEU A 4 -30.83 -58.09 -0.07
N ILE A 5 -31.50 -57.05 0.43
CA ILE A 5 -31.31 -55.69 -0.04
C ILE A 5 -30.14 -55.10 0.77
N VAL A 6 -29.02 -54.84 0.08
CA VAL A 6 -27.86 -54.14 0.65
C VAL A 6 -28.11 -52.64 0.48
N ILE A 7 -28.38 -51.95 1.59
CA ILE A 7 -28.56 -50.49 1.61
C ILE A 7 -27.17 -49.87 1.76
N LEU A 8 -26.65 -49.29 0.67
CA LEU A 8 -25.40 -48.53 0.67
C LEU A 8 -25.67 -47.14 1.27
N LEU A 9 -25.26 -46.93 2.53
CA LEU A 9 -25.34 -45.62 3.18
C LEU A 9 -24.25 -44.71 2.63
N ILE A 10 -24.60 -43.91 1.61
CA ILE A 10 -23.73 -42.85 1.09
C ILE A 10 -23.77 -41.69 2.09
N SER A 11 -22.71 -41.54 2.87
CA SER A 11 -22.52 -40.39 3.75
C SER A 11 -22.25 -39.15 2.89
N ILE A 12 -23.30 -38.39 2.57
CA ILE A 12 -23.18 -37.08 1.94
C ILE A 12 -22.58 -36.15 3.00
N SER A 13 -21.25 -35.99 2.97
CA SER A 13 -20.57 -34.95 3.73
C SER A 13 -21.00 -33.61 3.17
N LEU A 14 -21.98 -32.99 3.82
CA LEU A 14 -22.40 -31.62 3.55
C LEU A 14 -21.26 -30.69 3.98
N THR A 15 -20.25 -30.52 3.14
CA THR A 15 -19.29 -29.43 3.30
C THR A 15 -20.09 -28.15 3.11
N SER A 16 -20.43 -27.48 4.22
CA SER A 16 -20.98 -26.15 4.21
C SER A 16 -20.02 -25.25 3.45
N ILE A 17 -20.35 -24.98 2.18
CA ILE A 17 -19.74 -23.90 1.44
C ILE A 17 -20.18 -22.64 2.17
N LEU A 18 -19.35 -22.18 3.11
CA LEU A 18 -19.47 -20.84 3.67
C LEU A 18 -19.34 -19.90 2.47
N CYS A 19 -20.48 -19.41 2.00
CA CYS A 19 -20.52 -18.28 1.09
C CYS A 19 -19.81 -17.16 1.82
N ARG A 20 -18.60 -16.82 1.39
CA ARG A 20 -17.86 -15.74 2.02
C ARG A 20 -18.40 -14.44 1.47
N ASP A 21 -18.99 -13.64 2.34
CA ASP A 21 -19.40 -12.28 2.01
C ASP A 21 -18.14 -11.47 1.73
N GLY A 22 -17.84 -11.22 0.46
CA GLY A 22 -16.65 -10.48 0.04
C GLY A 22 -16.66 -10.20 -1.46
N VAL A 23 -16.13 -9.05 -1.85
CA VAL A 23 -15.97 -8.72 -3.27
C VAL A 23 -14.77 -9.49 -3.80
N PRO A 24 -14.90 -10.28 -4.88
CA PRO A 24 -13.74 -10.95 -5.46
C PRO A 24 -12.73 -9.93 -5.99
N PHE A 25 -11.46 -10.31 -5.95
CA PHE A 25 -10.34 -9.59 -6.54
C PHE A 25 -9.30 -10.60 -7.05
N ASP A 26 -8.29 -10.16 -7.78
CA ASP A 26 -7.33 -11.05 -8.44
C ASP A 26 -5.98 -11.11 -7.69
N TYR A 27 -5.49 -9.97 -7.22
CA TYR A 27 -4.23 -9.87 -6.49
C TYR A 27 -4.24 -8.73 -5.47
N LEU A 28 -3.18 -8.65 -4.66
CA LEU A 28 -2.97 -7.58 -3.69
C LEU A 28 -1.80 -6.72 -4.13
N MET A 29 -1.94 -5.40 -4.02
CA MET A 29 -0.86 -4.45 -4.22
C MET A 29 -0.45 -3.88 -2.86
N PHE A 30 0.71 -4.30 -2.38
CA PHE A 30 1.33 -3.71 -1.19
C PHE A 30 2.09 -2.45 -1.58
N THR A 31 1.69 -1.31 -1.03
CA THR A 31 2.27 -0.01 -1.35
C THR A 31 3.02 0.55 -0.15
N THR A 32 4.25 0.97 -0.39
CA THR A 32 5.08 1.73 0.55
C THR A 32 5.25 3.16 0.04
N ILE A 33 5.39 4.12 0.95
CA ILE A 33 5.68 5.52 0.61
C ILE A 33 7.04 5.92 1.16
N TYR A 34 7.70 6.86 0.46
CA TYR A 34 8.88 7.57 0.94
C TYR A 34 8.45 8.91 1.57
N PRO A 35 8.37 9.02 2.92
CA PRO A 35 7.75 10.17 3.59
C PRO A 35 8.36 11.52 3.21
N VAL A 36 9.67 11.56 2.95
CA VAL A 36 10.37 12.78 2.51
C VAL A 36 9.85 13.27 1.15
N ALA A 37 9.61 12.38 0.19
CA ALA A 37 9.03 12.78 -1.09
C ALA A 37 7.59 13.26 -0.94
N VAL A 38 6.80 12.61 -0.07
CA VAL A 38 5.42 13.03 0.24
C VAL A 38 5.40 14.44 0.81
N CYS A 39 6.17 14.72 1.87
CA CYS A 39 6.19 16.05 2.47
C CYS A 39 6.83 17.13 1.57
N ARG A 40 7.81 16.78 0.71
CA ARG A 40 8.35 17.73 -0.28
C ARG A 40 7.37 18.03 -1.43
N ALA A 41 6.44 17.13 -1.69
CA ALA A 41 5.39 17.30 -2.68
C ALA A 41 4.12 17.95 -2.11
N ASP A 42 4.00 18.02 -0.79
CA ASP A 42 2.90 18.66 -0.08
C ASP A 42 2.92 20.20 -0.18
N ASP A 43 1.77 20.83 0.01
CA ASP A 43 1.56 22.27 -0.21
C ASP A 43 2.30 23.15 0.80
N ASP A 44 3.40 23.75 0.34
CA ASP A 44 4.25 24.66 1.10
C ASP A 44 3.60 26.02 1.42
N SER A 45 2.37 26.28 0.94
CA SER A 45 1.60 27.47 1.29
C SER A 45 0.92 27.38 2.66
N VAL A 46 0.81 26.18 3.23
CA VAL A 46 0.27 25.96 4.58
C VAL A 46 1.42 25.50 5.47
N PRO A 47 1.88 26.33 6.43
CA PRO A 47 2.86 25.89 7.41
C PRO A 47 2.39 24.62 8.12
N GLU A 48 3.33 23.70 8.34
CA GLU A 48 3.10 22.43 9.06
C GLU A 48 1.97 21.61 8.44
N SER A 49 1.83 21.64 7.12
CA SER A 49 0.87 20.82 6.39
C SER A 49 1.29 19.36 6.34
N CYS A 50 2.59 19.07 6.35
CA CYS A 50 3.17 17.73 6.40
C CYS A 50 4.33 17.66 7.40
N GLU A 51 4.38 16.56 8.14
CA GLU A 51 5.42 16.25 9.11
C GLU A 51 5.74 14.75 9.02
N ILE A 52 7.01 14.41 9.22
CA ILE A 52 7.45 13.02 9.34
C ILE A 52 7.62 12.76 10.84
N PRO A 53 6.72 11.99 11.48
CA PRO A 53 6.82 11.73 12.92
C PRO A 53 8.16 11.08 13.30
N ASP A 54 8.65 11.42 14.50
CA ASP A 54 9.87 10.83 15.04
C ASP A 54 9.80 9.29 15.08
N GLY A 55 10.88 8.65 14.62
CA GLY A 55 10.96 7.19 14.56
C GLY A 55 10.27 6.56 13.35
N THR A 56 9.69 7.36 12.43
CA THR A 56 9.21 6.88 11.14
C THR A 56 10.39 6.26 10.35
N PRO A 57 10.26 5.01 9.84
CA PRO A 57 11.27 4.41 8.99
C PRO A 57 11.42 5.19 7.68
N GLN A 58 12.54 4.98 6.99
CA GLN A 58 12.81 5.65 5.72
C GLN A 58 11.70 5.41 4.66
N TRP A 59 11.12 4.22 4.70
CA TRP A 59 9.95 3.83 3.92
C TRP A 59 8.88 3.36 4.90
N SER A 60 7.65 3.85 4.76
CA SER A 60 6.52 3.46 5.59
C SER A 60 5.42 2.82 4.76
N ILE A 61 4.51 2.11 5.42
CA ILE A 61 3.33 1.53 4.78
C ILE A 61 2.43 2.67 4.28
N HIS A 62 1.92 2.52 3.06
CA HIS A 62 0.77 3.26 2.56
C HIS A 62 -0.49 2.41 2.71
N GLY A 63 -0.46 1.17 2.22
CA GLY A 63 -1.58 0.22 2.34
C GLY A 63 -1.40 -1.07 1.57
N LEU A 64 -2.40 -1.96 1.67
CA LEU A 64 -2.49 -3.22 0.94
C LEU A 64 -3.83 -3.25 0.20
N TRP A 65 -3.79 -3.26 -1.12
CA TRP A 65 -4.99 -2.98 -1.92
C TRP A 65 -5.39 -4.19 -2.76
N PRO A 66 -6.60 -4.73 -2.59
CA PRO A 66 -7.18 -5.66 -3.55
C PRO A 66 -7.29 -5.01 -4.94
N ASN A 67 -6.85 -5.71 -5.98
CA ASN A 67 -6.81 -5.22 -7.36
C ASN A 67 -7.30 -6.28 -8.36
N PHE A 68 -7.67 -5.83 -9.56
CA PHE A 68 -8.01 -6.67 -10.70
C PHE A 68 -6.92 -6.64 -11.78
N GLU A 69 -6.76 -7.73 -12.52
CA GLU A 69 -5.79 -7.85 -13.63
C GLU A 69 -6.01 -6.81 -14.74
N ASN A 70 -7.25 -6.31 -14.88
CA ASN A 70 -7.61 -5.29 -15.87
C ASN A 70 -7.21 -3.85 -15.47
N GLY A 71 -6.50 -3.68 -14.34
CA GLY A 71 -6.04 -2.39 -13.83
C GLY A 71 -7.07 -1.63 -12.98
N SER A 72 -8.32 -2.09 -12.88
CA SER A 72 -9.29 -1.57 -11.91
C SER A 72 -9.13 -2.22 -10.54
N TYR A 73 -9.86 -1.74 -9.53
CA TYR A 73 -9.82 -2.30 -8.17
C TYR A 73 -11.18 -2.12 -7.47
N PRO A 74 -11.57 -3.04 -6.59
CA PRO A 74 -12.71 -2.85 -5.71
C PRO A 74 -12.39 -1.81 -4.62
N GLN A 75 -13.38 -1.04 -4.20
CA GLN A 75 -13.22 -0.07 -3.11
C GLN A 75 -14.52 0.12 -2.33
N ASN A 76 -14.40 0.48 -1.05
CA ASN A 76 -15.52 0.73 -0.12
C ASN A 76 -16.51 -0.44 -0.06
N CYS A 77 -15.99 -1.65 0.10
CA CYS A 77 -16.78 -2.89 0.06
C CYS A 77 -17.61 -3.08 1.34
N HIS A 78 -18.64 -3.93 1.25
CA HIS A 78 -19.52 -4.24 2.37
C HIS A 78 -18.96 -5.38 3.23
N GLY A 79 -17.79 -5.15 3.83
CA GLY A 79 -17.15 -6.09 4.77
C GLY A 79 -17.78 -6.05 6.18
N THR A 80 -17.35 -6.96 7.05
CA THR A 80 -17.63 -7.00 8.49
C THR A 80 -16.32 -6.94 9.29
N PRO A 81 -16.07 -5.91 10.11
CA PRO A 81 -16.88 -4.70 10.22
C PRO A 81 -16.81 -3.86 8.94
N LYS A 82 -17.92 -3.20 8.61
CA LYS A 82 -18.04 -2.34 7.42
C LYS A 82 -17.25 -1.03 7.55
N HIS A 83 -17.06 -0.60 8.79
CA HIS A 83 -16.38 0.63 9.13
C HIS A 83 -15.29 0.30 10.14
N PHE A 84 -14.16 0.95 9.98
CA PHE A 84 -13.04 0.94 10.89
C PHE A 84 -13.48 1.21 12.34
N ASP A 85 -13.00 0.39 13.26
CA ASP A 85 -13.15 0.55 14.70
C ASP A 85 -11.77 0.49 15.36
N GLU A 86 -11.27 1.65 15.78
CA GLU A 86 -9.96 1.80 16.43
C GLU A 86 -9.74 0.87 17.62
N ASN A 87 -10.81 0.46 18.31
CA ASN A 87 -10.69 -0.45 19.45
C ASN A 87 -10.22 -1.85 19.04
N LEU A 88 -10.51 -2.28 17.81
CA LEU A 88 -10.13 -3.60 17.30
C LEU A 88 -8.63 -3.71 17.03
N ILE A 89 -7.96 -2.58 16.78
CA ILE A 89 -6.52 -2.54 16.48
C ILE A 89 -5.67 -1.96 17.61
N LYS A 90 -6.29 -1.62 18.75
CA LYS A 90 -5.61 -1.02 19.90
C LYS A 90 -4.39 -1.80 20.38
N SER A 91 -4.41 -3.13 20.25
CA SER A 91 -3.28 -4.00 20.64
C SER A 91 -2.02 -3.84 19.78
N ILE A 92 -2.14 -3.24 18.58
CA ILE A 92 -1.05 -3.03 17.62
C ILE A 92 -0.82 -1.54 17.28
N GLU A 93 -1.55 -0.63 17.92
CA GLU A 93 -1.55 0.80 17.62
C GLU A 93 -0.15 1.43 17.74
N ASP A 94 0.58 1.16 18.82
CA ASP A 94 1.96 1.67 19.03
C ASP A 94 2.91 1.32 17.88
N ARG A 95 2.69 0.17 17.26
CA ARG A 95 3.47 -0.26 16.10
C ARG A 95 3.02 0.47 14.85
N LEU A 96 1.72 0.55 14.60
CA LEU A 96 1.15 1.27 13.45
C LEU A 96 1.57 2.74 13.43
N ILE A 97 1.64 3.41 14.59
CA ILE A 97 2.14 4.80 14.70
C ILE A 97 3.52 4.96 14.07
N LYS A 98 4.39 3.96 14.20
CA LYS A 98 5.77 4.03 13.70
C LYS A 98 5.87 3.68 12.21
N ILE A 99 5.25 2.58 11.79
CA ILE A 99 5.47 2.02 10.44
C ILE A 99 4.37 2.39 9.43
N TRP A 100 3.25 2.92 9.90
CA TRP A 100 2.12 3.38 9.08
C TRP A 100 1.62 4.76 9.55
N PRO A 101 2.51 5.76 9.72
CA PRO A 101 2.14 7.06 10.28
C PRO A 101 1.22 7.84 9.34
N ASN A 102 0.41 8.71 9.93
CA ASN A 102 -0.21 9.80 9.19
C ASN A 102 0.77 10.98 9.12
N LEU A 103 1.16 11.36 7.91
CA LEU A 103 2.12 12.45 7.69
C LEU A 103 1.48 13.85 7.75
N TYR A 104 0.16 13.94 7.94
CA TYR A 104 -0.58 15.20 7.98
C TYR A 104 -0.99 15.52 9.43
N PRO A 105 -0.22 16.35 10.18
CA PRO A 105 -0.41 16.54 11.63
C PRO A 105 -1.76 17.18 12.01
N LYS A 106 -2.46 17.81 11.05
CA LYS A 106 -3.82 18.36 11.23
C LYS A 106 -4.93 17.29 11.18
N LYS A 107 -4.56 16.02 10.96
CA LYS A 107 -5.46 14.86 10.93
C LYS A 107 -5.12 13.94 12.10
N THR A 108 -6.12 13.21 12.61
CA THR A 108 -5.85 12.19 13.63
C THR A 108 -5.03 11.06 13.00
N ILE A 109 -4.19 10.41 13.81
CA ILE A 109 -3.38 9.28 13.35
C ILE A 109 -4.28 8.19 12.73
N GLN A 110 -5.35 7.84 13.45
CA GLN A 110 -6.31 6.81 13.06
C GLN A 110 -7.07 7.16 11.77
N SER A 111 -7.16 8.44 11.38
CA SER A 111 -7.90 8.80 10.16
C SER A 111 -7.28 8.23 8.89
N PHE A 112 -5.96 7.99 8.86
CA PHE A 112 -5.32 7.36 7.73
C PHE A 112 -5.60 5.86 7.70
N TRP A 113 -5.49 5.17 8.84
CA TRP A 113 -5.85 3.76 8.96
C TRP A 113 -7.32 3.50 8.64
N LYS A 114 -8.21 4.39 9.11
CA LYS A 114 -9.62 4.40 8.75
C LYS A 114 -9.83 4.50 7.25
N HIS A 115 -9.13 5.42 6.57
CA HIS A 115 -9.22 5.56 5.12
C HIS A 115 -8.82 4.27 4.40
N GLU A 116 -7.65 3.72 4.76
CA GLU A 116 -7.11 2.52 4.13
C GLU A 116 -7.98 1.29 4.41
N TYR A 117 -8.47 1.12 5.63
CA TYR A 117 -9.35 0.01 5.96
C TYR A 117 -10.72 0.13 5.27
N ASP A 118 -11.42 1.24 5.44
CA ASP A 118 -12.77 1.41 4.87
C ASP A 118 -12.76 1.27 3.35
N LYS A 119 -11.74 1.85 2.70
CA LYS A 119 -11.66 1.86 1.24
C LYS A 119 -11.10 0.55 0.67
N HIS A 120 -10.08 -0.05 1.29
CA HIS A 120 -9.34 -1.18 0.72
C HIS A 120 -9.43 -2.44 1.58
N GLY A 121 -9.24 -2.32 2.90
CA GLY A 121 -9.28 -3.46 3.83
C GLY A 121 -10.62 -4.21 3.83
N THR A 122 -11.75 -3.48 3.75
CA THR A 122 -13.10 -4.08 3.62
C THR A 122 -13.25 -4.96 2.38
N CYS A 123 -12.46 -4.72 1.32
CA CYS A 123 -12.49 -5.50 0.08
C CYS A 123 -11.60 -6.74 0.12
N ALA A 124 -10.70 -6.85 1.10
CA ALA A 124 -9.80 -8.00 1.23
C ALA A 124 -10.47 -9.22 1.92
N GLN A 125 -11.64 -9.01 2.53
CA GLN A 125 -12.29 -9.98 3.42
C GLN A 125 -12.85 -11.23 2.71
N SER A 126 -12.84 -11.29 1.37
CA SER A 126 -13.07 -12.54 0.64
C SER A 126 -11.99 -13.58 0.93
N GLU A 127 -10.80 -13.16 1.37
CA GLU A 127 -9.68 -14.03 1.68
C GLU A 127 -9.54 -14.30 3.18
N LYS A 128 -9.04 -15.50 3.53
CA LYS A 128 -9.06 -15.96 4.94
C LYS A 128 -8.07 -15.25 5.81
N LEU A 129 -6.98 -14.80 5.21
CA LEU A 129 -5.96 -14.03 5.87
C LEU A 129 -6.48 -12.67 6.37
N PHE A 130 -7.57 -12.15 5.80
CA PHE A 130 -8.11 -10.82 6.11
C PHE A 130 -9.54 -10.86 6.66
N GLU A 131 -9.90 -11.92 7.38
CA GLU A 131 -11.27 -12.12 7.86
C GLU A 131 -11.74 -11.13 8.95
N SER A 132 -10.85 -10.26 9.43
CA SER A 132 -11.16 -9.19 10.38
C SER A 132 -10.28 -7.96 10.17
N GLU A 133 -10.66 -6.83 10.75
CA GLU A 133 -9.87 -5.60 10.76
C GLU A 133 -8.47 -5.81 11.35
N LEU A 134 -8.40 -6.43 12.54
CA LEU A 134 -7.12 -6.74 13.18
C LEU A 134 -6.26 -7.66 12.30
N ALA A 135 -6.86 -8.67 11.66
CA ALA A 135 -6.14 -9.56 10.76
C ALA A 135 -5.57 -8.78 9.56
N TYR A 136 -6.36 -7.90 8.93
CA TYR A 136 -5.90 -7.03 7.85
C TYR A 136 -4.63 -6.27 8.24
N PHE A 137 -4.69 -5.43 9.29
CA PHE A 137 -3.52 -4.65 9.71
C PHE A 137 -2.33 -5.53 10.12
N THR A 138 -2.58 -6.64 10.80
CA THR A 138 -1.53 -7.57 11.22
C THR A 138 -0.80 -8.18 10.04
N GLU A 139 -1.52 -8.62 9.02
CA GLU A 139 -0.91 -9.19 7.80
C GLU A 139 -0.17 -8.13 6.98
N VAL A 140 -0.70 -6.90 6.85
CA VAL A 140 0.04 -5.81 6.17
C VAL A 140 1.36 -5.52 6.88
N MET A 141 1.39 -5.49 8.21
CA MET A 141 2.63 -5.28 8.96
C MET A 141 3.63 -6.42 8.75
N LYS A 142 3.18 -7.69 8.70
CA LYS A 142 4.05 -8.83 8.40
C LYS A 142 4.66 -8.73 7.00
N VAL A 143 3.87 -8.33 6.01
CA VAL A 143 4.36 -8.08 4.65
C VAL A 143 5.43 -6.99 4.67
N PHE A 144 5.18 -5.86 5.35
CA PHE A 144 6.16 -4.79 5.51
C PHE A 144 7.47 -5.27 6.13
N ASP A 145 7.40 -6.08 7.20
CA ASP A 145 8.59 -6.63 7.85
C ASP A 145 9.39 -7.60 6.95
N SER A 146 8.70 -8.28 6.03
CA SER A 146 9.31 -9.29 5.16
C SER A 146 10.06 -8.70 3.96
N ILE A 147 9.82 -7.44 3.61
CA ILE A 147 10.37 -6.80 2.40
C ILE A 147 11.15 -5.54 2.79
N ASP A 148 12.47 -5.66 2.89
CA ASP A 148 13.36 -4.54 3.23
C ASP A 148 13.63 -3.60 2.04
N VAL A 149 12.63 -2.79 1.68
CA VAL A 149 12.73 -1.77 0.61
C VAL A 149 13.82 -0.74 0.93
N ALA A 150 13.95 -0.34 2.20
CA ALA A 150 14.95 0.66 2.61
C ALA A 150 16.37 0.13 2.43
N GLY A 151 16.66 -1.08 2.90
CA GLY A 151 17.95 -1.74 2.73
C GLY A 151 18.28 -1.97 1.27
N ALA A 152 17.30 -2.42 0.47
CA ALA A 152 17.46 -2.64 -0.97
C ALA A 152 17.86 -1.37 -1.73
N LEU A 153 17.27 -0.21 -1.39
CA LEU A 153 17.53 1.06 -2.09
C LEU A 153 18.71 1.86 -1.54
N LYS A 154 19.33 1.41 -0.43
CA LYS A 154 20.41 2.13 0.27
C LYS A 154 21.59 2.52 -0.62
N SER A 155 21.95 1.68 -1.59
CA SER A 155 23.12 1.94 -2.46
C SER A 155 22.87 3.02 -3.51
N ILE A 156 21.61 3.34 -3.82
CA ILE A 156 21.25 4.31 -4.87
C ILE A 156 20.72 5.63 -4.31
N GLY A 157 20.61 5.78 -2.99
CA GLY A 157 20.23 7.04 -2.36
C GLY A 157 19.63 6.87 -0.97
N PRO A 158 19.05 7.95 -0.42
CA PRO A 158 18.77 9.24 -1.06
C PRO A 158 20.05 10.03 -1.38
N SER A 159 20.12 10.66 -2.56
CA SER A 159 21.25 11.49 -2.99
C SER A 159 20.83 12.44 -4.12
N ASP A 160 21.71 13.34 -4.54
CA ASP A 160 21.48 14.21 -5.71
C ASP A 160 21.66 13.48 -7.05
N LYS A 161 22.05 12.21 -7.03
CA LYS A 161 22.13 11.39 -8.24
C LYS A 161 20.72 11.04 -8.71
N ASN A 162 20.44 11.33 -9.98
CA ASN A 162 19.22 10.83 -10.62
C ASN A 162 19.29 9.31 -10.78
N ILE A 163 18.23 8.63 -10.35
CA ILE A 163 18.03 7.19 -10.56
C ILE A 163 16.96 6.97 -11.65
N GLY A 164 17.09 5.88 -12.40
CA GLY A 164 16.11 5.42 -13.37
C GLY A 164 15.45 4.11 -12.94
N GLY A 165 14.46 3.66 -13.74
CA GLY A 165 13.78 2.39 -13.48
C GLY A 165 14.72 1.18 -13.46
N ILE A 166 15.84 1.21 -14.20
CA ILE A 166 16.84 0.15 -14.17
C ILE A 166 17.60 0.08 -12.84
N ASP A 167 17.90 1.23 -12.23
CA ASP A 167 18.56 1.28 -10.92
C ASP A 167 17.64 0.69 -9.84
N LEU A 168 16.34 1.04 -9.90
CA LEU A 168 15.32 0.48 -9.01
C LEU A 168 15.19 -1.02 -9.21
N LYS A 169 15.07 -1.48 -10.46
CA LYS A 169 14.96 -2.90 -10.79
C LYS A 169 16.14 -3.70 -10.24
N ASN A 170 17.37 -3.22 -10.46
CA ASN A 170 18.56 -3.91 -10.00
C ASN A 170 18.66 -3.91 -8.47
N SER A 171 18.30 -2.80 -7.82
CA SER A 171 18.39 -2.67 -6.36
C SER A 171 17.33 -3.51 -5.63
N LEU A 172 16.12 -3.61 -6.19
CA LEU A 172 15.01 -4.37 -5.60
C LEU A 172 14.98 -5.85 -5.99
N ALA A 173 15.76 -6.28 -6.99
CA ALA A 173 15.72 -7.65 -7.51
C ALA A 173 15.87 -8.74 -6.44
N GLY A 174 16.72 -8.50 -5.43
CA GLY A 174 16.94 -9.47 -4.35
C GLY A 174 15.74 -9.61 -3.42
N VAL A 175 15.18 -8.50 -2.94
CA VAL A 175 14.04 -8.51 -2.00
C VAL A 175 12.70 -8.83 -2.68
N LEU A 176 12.63 -8.69 -4.01
CA LEU A 176 11.43 -9.01 -4.80
C LEU A 176 11.56 -10.32 -5.59
N GLU A 177 12.60 -11.12 -5.37
CA GLU A 177 12.80 -12.40 -6.09
C GLU A 177 12.74 -12.25 -7.62
N GLY A 178 13.21 -11.10 -8.13
CA GLY A 178 13.17 -10.75 -9.56
C GLY A 178 11.78 -10.40 -10.11
N LYS A 179 10.72 -10.38 -9.28
CA LYS A 179 9.36 -10.01 -9.68
C LYS A 179 9.24 -8.56 -10.11
N SER A 180 8.38 -8.30 -11.09
CA SER A 180 8.03 -6.93 -11.49
C SER A 180 7.29 -6.19 -10.37
N PHE A 181 7.51 -4.89 -10.30
CA PHE A 181 6.87 -3.97 -9.36
C PHE A 181 6.48 -2.69 -10.10
N GLU A 182 5.62 -1.89 -9.47
CA GLU A 182 5.28 -0.55 -9.93
C GLU A 182 5.84 0.51 -8.97
N PHE A 183 5.95 1.74 -9.44
CA PHE A 183 6.37 2.86 -8.61
C PHE A 183 5.77 4.15 -9.14
N ASN A 184 5.57 5.12 -8.25
CA ASN A 184 5.13 6.45 -8.60
C ASN A 184 6.16 7.50 -8.18
N CYS A 185 6.16 8.62 -8.91
CA CYS A 185 7.04 9.74 -8.65
C CYS A 185 6.20 10.97 -8.27
N LEU A 186 6.64 11.68 -7.25
CA LEU A 186 6.01 12.92 -6.80
C LEU A 186 6.85 14.10 -7.26
N ARG A 187 6.18 15.20 -7.63
CA ARG A 187 6.88 16.41 -8.06
C ARG A 187 7.07 17.33 -6.85
N ASP A 188 8.33 17.55 -6.50
CA ASP A 188 8.72 18.50 -5.46
C ASP A 188 8.15 19.90 -5.76
N LYS A 189 7.51 20.51 -4.76
CA LYS A 189 6.92 21.85 -4.91
C LYS A 189 7.96 22.96 -4.98
N LYS A 190 9.09 22.85 -4.29
CA LYS A 190 10.16 23.84 -4.25
C LYS A 190 11.11 23.70 -5.44
N THR A 191 11.71 22.52 -5.60
CA THR A 191 12.77 22.30 -6.62
C THR A 191 12.22 21.95 -7.99
N LYS A 192 10.95 21.52 -8.07
CA LYS A 192 10.30 21.01 -9.29
C LYS A 192 10.88 19.71 -9.84
N GLN A 193 11.82 19.09 -9.13
CA GLN A 193 12.36 17.76 -9.43
C GLN A 193 11.30 16.69 -9.19
N TYR A 194 11.45 15.56 -9.87
CA TYR A 194 10.67 14.36 -9.60
C TYR A 194 11.40 13.53 -8.56
N LEU A 195 10.67 13.09 -7.55
CA LEU A 195 11.15 12.31 -6.42
C LEU A 195 10.45 10.96 -6.44
N LEU A 196 11.16 9.88 -6.16
CA LEU A 196 10.52 8.59 -5.95
C LEU A 196 9.58 8.69 -4.74
N GLY A 197 8.29 8.46 -4.96
CA GLY A 197 7.24 8.70 -3.96
C GLY A 197 6.72 7.44 -3.33
N ASP A 198 6.49 6.40 -4.13
CA ASP A 198 6.01 5.10 -3.67
C ASP A 198 6.63 3.93 -4.45
N ILE A 199 6.74 2.77 -3.81
CA ILE A 199 7.05 1.46 -4.41
C ILE A 199 5.85 0.56 -4.15
N ARG A 200 5.37 -0.11 -5.20
CA ARG A 200 4.16 -0.95 -5.20
C ARG A 200 4.52 -2.35 -5.64
N ILE A 201 4.27 -3.30 -4.75
CA ILE A 201 4.68 -4.69 -4.88
C ILE A 201 3.42 -5.54 -5.00
N CYS A 202 3.36 -6.38 -6.01
CA CYS A 202 2.19 -7.23 -6.22
C CYS A 202 2.39 -8.58 -5.53
N LEU A 203 1.34 -9.00 -4.83
CA LEU A 203 1.27 -10.22 -4.06
C LEU A 203 0.09 -11.06 -4.54
N ASN A 204 0.26 -12.37 -4.54
CA ASN A 204 -0.86 -13.30 -4.59
C ASN A 204 -1.74 -13.13 -3.34
N LYS A 205 -2.92 -13.72 -3.37
CA LYS A 205 -3.87 -13.69 -2.25
C LYS A 205 -3.35 -14.36 -0.98
N ASP A 206 -2.37 -15.25 -1.11
CA ASP A 206 -1.65 -15.91 -0.03
C ASP A 206 -0.41 -15.10 0.45
N LEU A 207 -0.29 -13.85 0.01
CA LEU A 207 0.80 -12.90 0.32
C LEU A 207 2.17 -13.27 -0.28
N THR A 208 2.26 -14.26 -1.16
CA THR A 208 3.51 -14.56 -1.89
C THR A 208 3.76 -13.55 -3.01
N LEU A 209 5.03 -13.27 -3.30
CA LEU A 209 5.44 -12.34 -4.36
C LEU A 209 4.97 -12.83 -5.73
N ARG A 210 4.45 -11.90 -6.54
CA ARG A 210 4.12 -12.14 -7.95
C ARG A 210 4.54 -10.95 -8.81
N ASP A 211 4.60 -11.19 -10.11
CA ASP A 211 4.76 -10.11 -11.06
C ASP A 211 3.52 -9.21 -11.04
N CYS A 212 3.74 -7.90 -10.93
CA CYS A 212 2.70 -6.91 -11.20
C CYS A 212 2.26 -7.01 -12.66
N PRO A 213 0.95 -6.90 -12.93
CA PRO A 213 0.43 -6.89 -14.30
C PRO A 213 1.12 -5.79 -15.10
N GLY A 214 1.65 -6.13 -16.27
CA GLY A 214 2.25 -5.12 -17.15
C GLY A 214 1.18 -4.11 -17.54
N HIS A 215 1.44 -2.82 -17.34
CA HIS A 215 0.58 -1.76 -17.84
C HIS A 215 0.36 -1.98 -19.35
N HIS A 216 -0.86 -2.36 -19.74
CA HIS A 216 -1.32 -1.98 -21.08
C HIS A 216 -1.15 -0.47 -21.14
N VAL A 217 -0.31 -0.02 -22.06
CA VAL A 217 0.01 1.41 -22.24
C VAL A 217 -1.29 2.12 -22.60
N ASP A 218 -2.00 2.57 -21.57
CA ASP A 218 -3.05 3.55 -21.71
C ASP A 218 -2.75 4.72 -20.76
N SER A 219 -2.77 5.88 -21.37
CA SER A 219 -2.03 7.10 -21.03
C SER A 219 -2.59 7.87 -19.81
N HIS A 220 -3.05 7.19 -18.76
CA HIS A 220 -3.83 7.81 -17.70
C HIS A 220 -3.32 7.60 -16.26
N LEU A 221 -2.05 7.26 -16.06
CA LEU A 221 -1.38 7.38 -14.76
C LEU A 221 -0.98 8.83 -14.48
N ASN A 222 -2.00 9.67 -14.21
CA ASN A 222 -1.85 10.93 -13.49
C ASN A 222 -3.15 11.21 -12.73
N ARG A 223 -3.49 10.34 -11.77
CA ARG A 223 -4.41 10.68 -10.68
C ARG A 223 -3.72 10.42 -9.35
N VAL A 224 -2.88 11.38 -8.95
CA VAL A 224 -2.82 11.73 -7.53
C VAL A 224 -4.25 12.12 -7.14
N SER A 225 -4.80 11.48 -6.11
CA SER A 225 -6.04 11.96 -5.48
C SER A 225 -5.82 13.42 -5.10
N ARG A 226 -6.46 14.29 -5.87
CA ARG A 226 -6.28 15.74 -5.85
C ARG A 226 -6.96 16.28 -4.60
N PHE A 227 -6.23 16.41 -3.50
CA PHE A 227 -6.60 17.40 -2.49
C PHE A 227 -6.33 18.79 -3.08
N GLU A 228 -7.32 19.67 -2.93
CA GLU A 228 -7.56 20.84 -3.76
C GLU A 228 -6.51 21.95 -3.60
N ARG A 229 -6.36 22.73 -4.68
CA ARG A 229 -5.45 23.87 -4.85
C ARG A 229 -5.85 25.07 -3.98
N SER A 230 -4.85 25.76 -3.44
CA SER A 230 -4.84 27.23 -3.40
C SER A 230 -3.40 27.74 -3.53
N THR A 231 -3.21 28.80 -4.31
CA THR A 231 -1.89 29.37 -4.63
C THR A 231 -1.60 30.57 -3.74
N ARG A 232 -0.50 30.58 -2.96
CA ARG A 232 0.32 31.77 -2.66
C ARG A 232 1.78 31.40 -2.36
N LYS A 233 2.71 32.25 -2.84
CA LYS A 233 4.17 32.16 -2.64
C LYS A 233 4.57 32.52 -1.20
N GLY A 234 5.44 31.71 -0.59
CA GLY A 234 6.13 31.95 0.67
C GLY A 234 7.60 31.51 0.61
N GLN A 235 8.47 32.10 1.43
CA GLN A 235 9.91 32.25 1.23
C GLN A 235 10.80 31.06 1.65
N ARG A 236 12.08 31.14 1.24
CA ARG A 236 13.19 30.21 1.51
C ARG A 236 13.54 30.13 2.99
N GLY A 237 13.83 28.91 3.44
CA GLY A 237 14.53 28.59 4.68
C GLY A 237 14.82 27.09 4.71
N GLN A 238 16.09 26.73 4.93
CA GLN A 238 16.68 25.37 4.94
C GLN A 238 16.73 24.61 3.59
N PRO A 239 17.86 23.92 3.29
CA PRO A 239 17.93 23.01 2.14
C PRO A 239 16.93 21.86 2.32
N PRO A 240 16.32 21.37 1.22
CA PRO A 240 15.35 20.28 1.30
C PRO A 240 16.02 19.00 1.81
N LEU A 241 15.28 18.19 2.59
CA LEU A 241 15.75 16.87 3.04
C LEU A 241 16.17 16.00 1.84
N PRO A 242 17.26 15.20 1.95
CA PRO A 242 17.70 14.30 0.89
C PRO A 242 16.57 13.38 0.41
N SER A 243 16.44 13.23 -0.91
CA SER A 243 15.42 12.37 -1.52
C SER A 243 16.00 11.61 -2.69
N PHE A 244 15.35 10.50 -3.06
CA PHE A 244 15.64 9.80 -4.31
C PHE A 244 15.15 10.66 -5.49
N GLN A 245 16.07 11.33 -6.18
CA GLN A 245 15.75 12.08 -7.40
C GLN A 245 15.63 11.11 -8.56
N VAL A 246 14.55 11.20 -9.34
CA VAL A 246 14.34 10.35 -10.51
C VAL A 246 14.49 11.15 -11.80
N SER A 247 15.08 10.53 -12.82
CA SER A 247 15.04 11.07 -14.18
C SER A 247 13.59 11.15 -14.65
N ARG A 248 13.26 12.16 -15.47
CA ARG A 248 11.91 12.34 -16.01
C ARG A 248 11.51 11.06 -16.77
N VAL A 249 10.50 10.37 -16.26
CA VAL A 249 9.90 9.21 -16.94
C VAL A 249 9.03 9.77 -18.05
N TYR A 250 9.37 9.45 -19.31
CA TYR A 250 8.56 9.76 -20.49
C TYR A 250 7.60 8.61 -20.77
#